data_AF-A0A7J4DPR3-F1
#
_entry.id   AF-A0A7J4DPR3-F1
#
_cell.length_a   1.000
_cell.length_b   1.000
_cell.length_c   1.000
_cell.angle_alpha   90.00
_cell.angle_beta   90.00
_cell.angle_gamma   90.00
#
_symmetry.space_group_name_H-M   'P 1'
#
loop_
_entity.id
_entity.type
_entity.pdbx_description
1 polymer ?
#
loop_
_entity_poly.entity_id
_entity_poly.type
_entity_poly.pdbx_seq_one_letter_code
_entity_poly.pdbx_strand_id
1 'polypeptide(L)' 'MGRKHSAPRRGSLAFRPRGRHGTLNARIRNWPDVKSEEPTLLGFMGFKVGSMNVLTVDNVDKSPSFGKPIFNHATVLS' A
#
# COMPACT_ATOMS: atom_id res chain seq x y z
N MET A 1 26.67 2.19 29.63
CA MET A 1 27.60 2.30 28.49
C MET A 1 26.79 2.68 27.24
N GLY A 2 26.85 3.95 26.83
CA GLY A 2 26.11 4.47 25.68
C GLY A 2 26.76 4.06 24.35
N ARG A 3 26.02 4.17 23.24
CA ARG A 3 26.58 3.90 21.91
C ARG A 3 27.73 4.87 21.61
N LYS A 4 28.84 4.36 21.07
CA LYS A 4 30.00 5.15 20.62
C LYS A 4 29.68 6.06 19.42
N HIS A 5 28.73 5.65 18.56
CA HIS A 5 28.29 6.41 17.40
C HIS A 5 26.76 6.50 17.36
N SER A 6 26.25 7.65 16.91
CA SER A 6 24.83 7.81 16.62
C SER A 6 24.44 6.89 15.46
N ALA A 7 23.26 6.29 15.55
CA ALA A 7 22.70 5.47 14.49
C ALA A 7 21.18 5.66 14.48
N PRO A 8 20.54 5.59 13.31
CA PRO A 8 19.10 5.73 13.20
C PRO A 8 18.39 4.65 14.03
N ARG A 9 17.18 4.98 14.48
CA ARG A 9 16.37 4.06 15.28
C ARG A 9 15.92 2.88 14.41
N ARG A 10 15.98 1.67 14.97
CA ARG A 10 15.58 0.44 14.24
C ARG A 10 14.06 0.25 14.28
N GLY A 11 13.43 0.32 13.09
CA GLY A 11 12.00 0.11 12.83
C GLY A 11 11.11 1.23 13.36
N SER A 12 9.91 1.48 12.82
CA SER A 12 9.01 2.56 13.30
C SER A 12 8.34 2.25 14.66
N LEU A 13 8.18 3.25 15.55
CA LEU A 13 7.45 3.13 16.84
C LEU A 13 5.94 3.07 16.63
N ALA A 14 5.44 3.59 15.50
CA ALA A 14 4.01 3.65 15.19
C ALA A 14 3.35 2.25 15.09
N PHE A 15 4.16 1.20 14.88
CA PHE A 15 3.70 -0.19 14.79
C PHE A 15 3.93 -0.99 16.09
N ARG A 16 4.06 -0.31 17.24
CA ARG A 16 4.10 -0.97 18.56
C ARG A 16 2.71 -0.94 19.20
N PRO A 17 2.31 -1.99 19.94
CA PRO A 17 3.00 -3.28 20.11
C PRO A 17 2.93 -4.15 18.84
N ARG A 18 3.99 -4.93 18.58
CA ARG A 18 4.03 -5.90 17.47
C ARG A 18 3.38 -7.21 17.90
N GLY A 19 2.07 -7.20 18.05
CA GLY A 19 1.26 -8.36 18.40
C GLY A 19 0.45 -8.90 17.22
N ARG A 20 -0.07 -10.13 17.37
CA ARG A 20 -1.05 -10.69 16.43
C ARG A 20 -2.34 -9.87 16.51
N HIS A 21 -2.91 -9.49 15.37
CA HIS A 21 -4.23 -8.86 15.36
C HIS A 21 -5.30 -9.87 15.81
N GLY A 22 -6.29 -9.42 16.58
CA GLY A 22 -7.29 -10.32 17.18
C GLY A 22 -8.29 -10.93 16.20
N THR A 23 -8.38 -10.39 14.98
CA THR A 23 -9.29 -10.89 13.94
C THR A 23 -8.55 -11.10 12.63
N LEU A 24 -9.13 -11.90 11.72
CA LEU A 24 -8.61 -12.09 10.37
C LEU A 24 -8.98 -10.91 9.44
N ASN A 25 -10.04 -10.17 9.77
CA ASN A 25 -10.59 -9.12 8.93
C ASN A 25 -9.83 -7.80 9.12
N ALA A 26 -9.65 -7.05 8.03
CA ALA A 26 -9.14 -5.70 8.10
C ALA A 26 -10.21 -4.74 8.65
N ARG A 27 -9.83 -3.91 9.64
CA ARG A 27 -10.72 -2.87 10.19
C ARG A 27 -10.36 -1.51 9.62
N ILE A 28 -11.30 -0.89 8.91
CA ILE A 28 -11.20 0.51 8.45
C ILE A 28 -11.59 1.41 9.63
N ARG A 29 -10.69 2.31 10.04
CA ARG A 29 -10.94 3.25 11.15
C ARG A 29 -11.45 4.60 10.67
N ASN A 30 -10.96 5.04 9.51
CA ASN A 30 -11.24 6.34 8.94
C ASN A 30 -11.69 6.11 7.49
N TRP A 31 -12.89 6.59 7.16
CA TRP A 31 -13.39 6.63 5.78
C TRP A 31 -13.10 8.00 5.17
N PRO A 32 -12.89 8.09 3.83
CA PRO A 32 -12.69 9.38 3.17
C PRO A 32 -13.99 10.20 3.15
N ASP A 33 -13.85 11.52 3.26
CA ASP A 33 -14.97 12.43 3.03
C ASP A 33 -15.24 12.53 1.52
N VAL A 34 -16.37 11.98 1.07
CA VAL A 34 -16.73 11.97 -0.35
C VAL A 34 -17.81 13.01 -0.62
N LYS A 35 -17.50 13.96 -1.51
CA LYS A 35 -18.48 14.88 -2.09
C LYS A 35 -19.02 14.24 -3.36
N SER A 36 -20.17 13.59 -3.25
CA SER A 36 -20.89 13.00 -4.37
C SER A 36 -22.34 13.44 -4.28
N GLU A 37 -22.98 13.68 -5.43
CA GLU A 37 -24.41 13.98 -5.49
C GLU A 37 -25.24 12.75 -5.09
N GLU A 38 -24.73 11.55 -5.37
CA GLU A 38 -25.38 10.27 -5.08
C GLU A 38 -24.56 9.42 -4.08
N PRO A 39 -25.21 8.57 -3.27
CA PRO A 39 -24.51 7.68 -2.35
C PRO A 39 -23.67 6.64 -3.10
N THR A 40 -22.40 6.47 -2.70
CA THR A 40 -21.44 5.54 -3.33
C THR A 40 -20.86 4.54 -2.33
N LEU A 41 -20.53 3.34 -2.82
CA LEU A 41 -19.82 2.32 -2.04
C LEU A 41 -18.33 2.70 -1.93
N LEU A 42 -17.81 2.75 -0.69
CA LEU A 42 -16.43 3.18 -0.43
C LEU A 42 -15.44 2.02 -0.29
N GLY A 43 -15.92 0.78 -0.16
CA GLY A 43 -15.06 -0.36 0.12
C GLY A 43 -15.63 -1.66 -0.41
N PHE A 44 -14.71 -2.58 -0.70
CA PHE A 44 -15.01 -3.93 -1.17
C PHE A 44 -14.07 -4.92 -0.48
N MET A 45 -14.52 -6.16 -0.31
CA MET A 45 -13.71 -7.25 0.23
C MET A 45 -13.10 -8.04 -0.91
N GLY A 46 -11.78 -8.16 -0.94
CA GLY A 46 -11.09 -8.99 -1.92
C GLY A 46 -10.15 -10.01 -1.28
N PHE A 47 -9.92 -11.12 -1.97
CA PHE A 47 -8.97 -12.15 -1.56
C PHE A 47 -7.75 -12.14 -2.46
N LYS A 48 -6.55 -12.28 -1.88
CA LYS A 48 -5.32 -12.41 -2.66
C LYS A 48 -5.29 -13.77 -3.36
N VAL A 49 -5.32 -13.77 -4.69
CA VAL A 49 -5.23 -14.97 -5.53
C VAL A 49 -3.77 -15.28 -5.87
N GLY A 50 -3.00 -14.26 -6.24
CA GLY A 50 -1.62 -14.45 -6.67
C GLY A 50 -0.90 -13.14 -6.95
N SER A 51 0.37 -13.25 -7.34
CA SER A 51 1.19 -12.13 -7.76
C SER A 51 1.86 -12.46 -9.08
N MET A 52 1.98 -11.48 -9.98
CA MET A 52 2.54 -11.63 -11.31
C MET A 52 3.29 -10.38 -11.73
N ASN A 53 3.92 -10.42 -12.90
CA ASN A 53 4.54 -9.25 -13.49
C ASN A 53 3.77 -8.80 -14.72
N VAL A 54 3.58 -7.49 -14.87
CA VAL A 54 2.84 -6.88 -15.96
C VAL A 54 3.75 -5.86 -16.64
N LEU A 55 3.73 -5.86 -17.97
CA LEU A 55 4.37 -4.83 -18.76
C LEU A 55 3.39 -3.67 -18.95
N THR A 56 3.71 -2.49 -18.42
CA THR A 56 2.88 -1.29 -18.53
C THR A 56 3.65 -0.19 -19.24
N VAL A 57 2.96 0.68 -19.98
CA VAL A 57 3.58 1.87 -20.57
C VAL A 57 3.55 3.02 -19.57
N ASP A 58 4.68 3.69 -19.36
CA ASP A 58 4.74 4.88 -18.51
C ASP A 58 4.08 6.08 -19.19
N ASN A 59 3.05 6.64 -18.55
CA ASN A 59 2.31 7.80 -19.03
C ASN A 59 2.54 9.06 -18.18
N VAL A 60 3.48 9.03 -17.24
CA VAL A 60 3.77 10.19 -16.38
C VAL A 60 4.66 11.18 -17.14
N ASP A 61 4.12 12.37 -17.42
CA ASP A 61 4.88 13.43 -18.09
C ASP A 61 6.16 13.77 -17.33
N LYS A 62 7.26 13.99 -18.06
CA LYS A 62 8.62 14.21 -17.53
C LYS A 62 9.25 13.05 -16.74
N SER A 63 8.66 11.86 -16.77
CA SER A 63 9.35 10.67 -16.26
C SER A 63 10.53 10.29 -17.17
N PRO A 64 11.63 9.72 -16.63
CA PRO A 64 12.75 9.24 -17.44
C PRO A 64 12.38 8.13 -18.45
N SER A 65 11.26 7.46 -18.21
CA SER A 65 10.77 6.30 -18.97
C SER A 65 9.50 6.60 -19.77
N PHE A 66 9.12 7.87 -19.92
CA PHE A 66 7.90 8.28 -20.61
C PHE A 66 7.75 7.60 -21.99
N GLY A 67 6.60 6.97 -22.21
CA GLY A 67 6.27 6.25 -23.45
C GLY A 67 6.96 4.90 -23.64
N LYS A 68 7.78 4.44 -22.68
CA LYS A 68 8.46 3.14 -22.74
C LYS A 68 7.74 2.07 -21.91
N PRO A 69 7.84 0.79 -22.29
CA PRO A 69 7.34 -0.31 -21.48
C PRO A 69 8.22 -0.52 -20.22
N ILE A 70 7.57 -0.61 -19.06
CA ILE A 70 8.17 -0.89 -17.75
C ILE A 70 7.61 -2.22 -17.22
N PHE A 71 8.48 -3.03 -16.64
CA PHE A 71 8.11 -4.29 -16.01
C PHE A 71 7.78 -4.09 -14.54
N ASN A 72 6.49 -4.20 -14.19
CA ASN A 72 5.97 -3.91 -12.87
C ASN A 72 5.44 -5.16 -12.17
N HIS A 73 5.65 -5.26 -10.86
CA HIS A 73 5.02 -6.27 -10.02
C HIS A 73 3.55 -5.92 -9.77
N ALA A 74 2.66 -6.89 -9.94
CA ALA A 74 1.23 -6.77 -9.73
C ALA A 74 0.69 -7.90 -8.82
N THR A 75 -0.46 -7.65 -8.20
CA THR A 75 -1.19 -8.64 -7.37
C THR A 75 -2.60 -8.76 -7.90
N VAL A 76 -3.07 -10.01 -8.04
CA VAL A 76 -4.44 -10.33 -8.48
C VAL A 76 -5.30 -10.53 -7.25
N LEU A 77 -6.41 -9.80 -7.20
CA LEU A 77 -7.45 -9.90 -6.17
C LEU A 77 -8.74 -10.43 -6.79
N SER A 78 -9.44 -11.34 -6.12
CA SER A 78 -10.82 -11.76 -6.44
C SER A 78 -11.83 -10.99 -5.62
#